data_AF-A0A7G2F371-F1
#
_entry.id   AF-A0A7G2F371-F1
#
_cell.length_a   1.000
_cell.length_b   1.000
_cell.length_c   1.000
_cell.angle_alpha   90.00
_cell.angle_beta   90.00
_cell.angle_gamma   90.00
#
_symmetry.space_group_name_H-M   'P 1'
#
loop_
_entity.id
_entity.type
_entity.pdbx_description
1 polymer ?
#
loop_
_entity_poly.entity_id
_entity_poly.type
_entity_poly.pdbx_seq_one_letter_code
_entity_poly.pdbx_strand_id
1 'polypeptide(L)'
;MCKKIMNPSYTDLPSSLIEVIMSHLALKDNIRASAACKLWYEVGISVRVVEKHPWLICFPKRGNLFEFRDPLHWKLYTLGLPELAESTVCYSRFDDCVLLAIKFVLADNLVTVSTCNPGATDWVTDDFPTFIRPF
;
A
#
# COMPACT_ATOMS: atom_id res chain seq x y z
N MET A 1 32.04 -43.49 -31.87
CA MET A 1 31.01 -42.44 -31.99
C MET A 1 30.97 -41.70 -30.67
N CYS A 2 31.54 -40.49 -30.58
CA CYS A 2 31.58 -39.73 -29.33
C CYS A 2 30.21 -39.13 -29.03
N LYS A 3 29.59 -39.50 -27.90
CA LYS A 3 28.38 -38.84 -27.39
C LYS A 3 28.73 -37.39 -27.08
N LYS A 4 28.21 -36.46 -27.87
CA LYS A 4 28.27 -35.02 -27.59
C LYS A 4 27.42 -34.79 -26.34
N ILE A 5 28.05 -34.47 -25.22
CA ILE A 5 27.33 -34.07 -24.00
C ILE A 5 26.68 -32.72 -24.33
N MET A 6 25.36 -32.75 -24.54
CA MET A 6 24.58 -31.56 -24.79
C MET A 6 24.41 -30.87 -23.44
N ASN A 7 25.03 -29.71 -23.26
CA ASN A 7 24.80 -28.91 -22.07
C ASN A 7 23.31 -28.54 -22.07
N PRO A 8 22.53 -28.94 -21.06
CA PRO A 8 21.12 -28.58 -21.00
C PRO A 8 21.03 -27.06 -20.98
N SER A 9 20.25 -26.49 -21.89
CA SER A 9 20.05 -25.06 -21.93
C SER A 9 19.10 -24.69 -20.80
N TYR A 10 19.35 -23.59 -20.10
CA TYR A 10 18.41 -23.09 -19.09
C TYR A 10 17.00 -22.77 -19.67
N THR A 11 16.87 -22.75 -21.00
CA THR A 11 15.60 -22.65 -21.72
C THR A 11 14.75 -23.93 -21.66
N ASP A 12 15.35 -25.06 -21.27
CA ASP A 12 14.67 -26.37 -21.27
C ASP A 12 13.91 -26.62 -19.95
N LEU A 13 13.97 -25.67 -19.01
CA LEU A 13 13.25 -25.76 -17.75
C LEU A 13 11.75 -25.47 -17.97
N PRO A 14 10.84 -26.34 -17.51
CA PRO A 14 9.40 -26.08 -17.58
C PRO A 14 9.01 -24.75 -16.95
N SER A 15 8.06 -24.03 -17.56
CA SER A 15 7.58 -22.73 -17.06
C SER A 15 7.13 -22.79 -15.60
N SER A 16 6.50 -23.89 -15.17
CA SER A 16 6.05 -24.09 -13.79
C SER A 16 7.19 -24.07 -12.77
N LEU A 17 8.38 -24.56 -13.12
CA LEU A 17 9.55 -24.49 -12.24
C LEU A 17 10.16 -23.10 -12.24
N ILE A 18 10.15 -22.41 -13.38
CA ILE A 18 10.60 -21.01 -13.48
C ILE A 18 9.69 -20.11 -12.64
N GLU A 19 8.38 -20.34 -12.64
CA GLU A 19 7.41 -19.62 -11.81
C GLU A 19 7.76 -19.74 -10.32
N VAL A 20 8.00 -20.97 -9.85
CA VAL A 20 8.40 -21.21 -8.46
C VAL A 20 9.69 -20.48 -8.13
N ILE A 21 10.74 -20.64 -8.95
CA ILE A 21 12.01 -19.94 -8.73
C ILE A 21 11.79 -18.43 -8.65
N MET A 22 11.11 -17.85 -9.65
CA MET A 22 10.87 -16.42 -9.74
C MET A 22 10.01 -15.87 -8.59
N SER A 23 9.07 -16.67 -8.08
CA SER A 23 8.23 -16.29 -6.93
C SER A 23 9.00 -16.22 -5.61
N HIS A 24 10.12 -16.93 -5.50
CA HIS A 24 10.98 -16.93 -4.31
C HIS A 24 12.11 -15.90 -4.37
N LEU A 25 12.32 -15.23 -5.51
CA LEU A 25 13.33 -14.20 -5.64
C LEU A 25 12.83 -12.87 -5.07
N ALA A 26 13.69 -12.17 -4.32
CA ALA A 26 13.48 -10.76 -4.01
C ALA A 26 13.31 -9.97 -5.31
N LEU A 27 12.47 -8.91 -5.30
CA LEU A 27 12.11 -8.15 -6.50
C LEU A 27 13.32 -7.74 -7.36
N LYS A 28 14.41 -7.30 -6.71
CA LYS A 28 15.67 -6.93 -7.37
C LYS A 28 16.30 -8.08 -8.16
N ASP A 29 16.31 -9.28 -7.60
CA ASP A 29 16.92 -10.44 -8.22
C ASP A 29 16.00 -11.07 -9.28
N ASN A 30 14.68 -11.00 -9.09
CA ASN A 30 13.72 -11.33 -10.14
C ASN A 30 13.92 -10.42 -11.38
N ILE A 31 14.11 -9.11 -11.19
CA ILE A 31 14.40 -8.16 -12.29
C ILE A 31 15.65 -8.57 -13.06
N ARG A 32 16.73 -8.91 -12.35
CA ARG A 32 17.98 -9.37 -12.97
C ARG A 32 17.80 -10.70 -13.71
N ALA A 33 17.12 -11.65 -13.09
CA ALA A 33 16.86 -12.97 -13.65
C ALA A 33 16.05 -12.88 -14.96
N SER A 34 15.08 -11.96 -15.04
CA SER A 34 14.32 -11.73 -16.26
C SER A 34 15.11 -11.10 -17.41
N ALA A 35 16.29 -10.53 -17.16
CA ALA A 35 17.16 -10.08 -18.24
C ALA A 35 17.87 -11.26 -18.96
N ALA A 36 17.81 -12.48 -18.41
CA ALA A 36 18.49 -13.64 -18.97
C ALA A 36 17.87 -14.13 -20.28
N CYS A 37 16.54 -14.22 -20.36
CA CYS A 37 15.83 -14.61 -21.59
C CYS A 37 14.35 -14.24 -21.56
N LYS A 38 13.68 -14.32 -22.73
CA LYS A 38 12.26 -13.99 -22.90
C LYS A 38 11.33 -14.81 -22.00
N LEU A 39 11.57 -16.11 -21.86
CA LEU A 39 10.74 -16.98 -21.02
C LEU A 39 10.79 -16.54 -19.54
N TRP A 40 11.99 -16.28 -19.03
CA TRP A 40 12.19 -15.78 -17.66
C TRP A 40 11.64 -14.36 -17.48
N TYR A 41 11.64 -13.54 -18.52
CA TYR A 41 10.97 -12.24 -18.49
C TYR A 41 9.46 -12.37 -18.35
N GLU A 42 8.82 -13.17 -19.21
CA GLU A 42 7.36 -13.36 -19.21
C GLU A 42 6.88 -13.97 -17.89
N VAL A 43 7.53 -15.05 -17.44
CA VAL A 43 7.22 -15.70 -16.16
C VAL A 43 7.55 -14.79 -14.97
N GLY A 44 8.67 -14.06 -15.03
CA GLY A 44 9.05 -13.11 -14.00
C GLY A 44 7.99 -12.04 -13.81
N ILE A 45 7.47 -11.45 -14.90
CA ILE A 45 6.40 -10.46 -14.83
C ILE A 45 5.11 -11.03 -14.23
N SER A 46 4.72 -12.26 -14.58
CA SER A 46 3.47 -12.84 -14.07
C SER A 46 3.49 -13.11 -12.57
N VAL A 47 4.66 -13.36 -11.97
CA VAL A 47 4.78 -13.66 -10.53
C VAL A 47 5.34 -12.51 -9.69
N ARG A 48 5.84 -11.44 -10.33
CA ARG A 48 6.35 -10.26 -9.62
C ARG A 48 5.23 -9.58 -8.84
N VAL A 49 5.36 -9.60 -7.52
CA VAL A 49 4.65 -8.67 -6.65
C VAL A 49 5.49 -7.40 -6.57
N VAL A 50 5.12 -6.39 -7.34
CA VAL A 50 5.69 -5.05 -7.15
C VAL A 50 5.16 -4.54 -5.82
N GLU A 51 6.05 -4.20 -4.89
CA GLU A 51 5.67 -3.45 -3.70
C GLU A 51 4.91 -2.21 -4.16
N LYS A 52 3.61 -2.17 -3.85
CA LYS A 52 2.82 -0.97 -4.06
C LYS A 52 3.39 0.06 -3.10
N HIS A 53 4.12 1.02 -3.64
CA HIS A 53 4.67 2.10 -2.84
C HIS A 53 3.48 2.82 -2.18
N PRO A 54 3.52 3.05 -0.86
CA PRO A 54 2.43 3.73 -0.19
C PRO A 54 2.23 5.10 -0.83
N TRP A 55 0.99 5.42 -1.18
CA TRP A 55 0.66 6.74 -1.72
C TRP A 55 0.93 7.79 -0.65
N LEU A 56 1.53 8.91 -1.06
CA LEU A 56 1.68 10.06 -0.17
C LEU A 56 0.31 10.73 -0.04
N ILE A 57 -0.22 10.77 1.18
CA ILE A 57 -1.50 11.42 1.47
C ILE A 57 -1.23 12.84 1.95
N CYS A 58 -1.81 13.82 1.25
CA CYS A 58 -1.79 15.22 1.66
C CYS A 58 -3.12 15.53 2.37
N PHE A 59 -3.04 15.79 3.67
CA PHE A 59 -4.20 16.18 4.48
C PHE A 59 -4.47 17.68 4.33
N PRO A 60 -5.66 18.09 3.87
CA PRO A 60 -6.03 19.49 3.90
C PRO A 60 -6.23 19.94 5.37
N LYS A 61 -6.00 21.23 5.65
CA LYS A 61 -6.29 21.79 6.99
C LYS A 61 -7.78 21.73 7.34
N ARG A 62 -8.66 21.82 6.33
CA ARG A 62 -10.12 21.71 6.42
C ARG A 62 -10.69 21.21 5.10
N GLY A 63 -11.82 20.52 5.14
CA GLY A 63 -12.54 20.02 3.97
C GLY A 63 -12.59 18.50 3.92
N ASN A 64 -13.18 17.97 2.85
CA ASN A 64 -13.39 16.54 2.62
C ASN A 64 -12.63 15.99 1.41
N LEU A 65 -11.75 16.79 0.82
CA LEU A 65 -11.04 16.46 -0.40
C LEU A 65 -9.58 16.14 -0.09
N PHE A 66 -9.18 14.90 -0.33
CA PHE A 66 -7.85 14.41 -0.01
C PHE A 66 -7.06 14.16 -1.29
N GLU A 67 -5.81 14.60 -1.28
CA GLU A 67 -4.91 14.41 -2.41
C GLU A 67 -3.96 13.25 -2.10
N PHE A 68 -3.91 12.30 -3.03
CA PHE A 68 -3.01 11.16 -2.98
C PHE A 68 -2.01 11.32 -4.13
N ARG A 69 -0.73 11.28 -3.81
CA ARG A 69 0.35 11.32 -4.80
C ARG A 69 0.96 9.94 -4.93
N ASP A 70 0.87 9.40 -6.14
CA ASP A 70 1.63 8.22 -6.54
C ASP A 70 3.08 8.66 -6.83
N PRO A 71 4.07 8.24 -6.01
CA PRO A 71 5.45 8.64 -6.20
C PRO A 71 6.09 8.02 -7.45
N LEU A 72 5.56 6.91 -7.96
CA LEU A 72 6.11 6.21 -9.12
C LEU A 72 5.70 6.90 -10.44
N HIS A 73 4.44 7.29 -10.53
CA HIS A 73 3.88 7.91 -11.75
C HIS A 73 3.82 9.44 -11.68
N TRP A 74 4.21 10.03 -10.55
CA TRP A 74 4.02 11.46 -10.24
C TRP A 74 2.58 11.94 -10.50
N LYS A 75 1.62 11.02 -10.34
CA LYS A 75 0.21 11.28 -10.64
C LYS A 75 -0.52 11.65 -9.36
N LEU A 76 -1.30 12.72 -9.45
CA LEU A 76 -2.17 13.16 -8.37
C LEU A 76 -3.56 12.53 -8.55
N TYR A 77 -4.08 11.98 -7.48
CA TYR A 77 -5.44 11.48 -7.37
C TYR A 77 -6.16 12.26 -6.30
N THR A 78 -7.42 12.56 -6.55
CA THR A 78 -8.26 13.30 -5.61
C THR A 78 -9.38 12.38 -5.17
N LEU A 79 -9.55 12.22 -3.86
CA LEU A 79 -10.61 11.41 -3.27
C LEU A 79 -11.47 12.27 -2.36
N GLY A 80 -12.78 12.26 -2.59
CA GLY A 80 -13.75 12.83 -1.67
C GLY A 80 -14.05 11.83 -0.56
N LEU A 81 -13.78 12.20 0.69
CA LEU A 81 -14.13 11.44 1.88
C LEU A 81 -15.11 12.29 2.72
N PRO A 82 -16.41 12.32 2.35
CA PRO A 82 -17.41 13.14 3.03
C PRO A 82 -17.54 12.77 4.51
N GLU A 83 -17.21 11.54 4.92
CA GLU A 83 -17.21 11.09 6.31
C GLU A 83 -16.21 11.88 7.17
N LEU A 84 -15.12 12.34 6.55
CA LEU A 84 -14.08 13.14 7.20
C LEU A 84 -14.33 14.65 7.08
N ALA A 85 -15.48 15.07 6.54
CA ALA A 85 -15.81 16.47 6.42
C ALA A 85 -15.72 17.18 7.77
N GLU A 86 -15.08 18.36 7.77
CA GLU A 86 -14.86 19.21 8.95
C GLU A 86 -14.00 18.58 10.05
N SER A 87 -13.43 17.40 9.81
CA SER A 87 -12.51 16.76 10.73
C SER A 87 -11.09 17.32 10.54
N THR A 88 -10.34 17.41 11.64
CA THR A 88 -8.89 17.57 11.57
C THR A 88 -8.28 16.18 11.45
N VAL A 89 -7.58 15.92 10.35
CA VAL A 89 -6.93 14.63 10.10
C VAL A 89 -5.43 14.74 10.34
N CYS A 90 -4.89 13.82 11.13
CA CYS A 90 -3.48 13.69 11.44
C CYS A 90 -3.05 12.21 11.37
N TYR A 91 -1.75 11.97 11.46
CA TYR A 91 -1.18 10.62 11.36
C TYR A 91 -0.08 10.43 12.40
N SER A 92 0.10 9.19 12.87
CA SER A 92 1.24 8.79 13.70
C SER A 92 2.50 8.65 12.86
N ARG A 93 3.64 9.13 13.38
CA ARG A 93 4.98 8.96 12.77
C ARG A 93 5.68 7.66 13.20
N PHE A 94 5.08 6.88 14.08
CA PHE A 94 5.64 5.63 14.59
C PHE A 94 5.12 4.44 13.77
N ASP A 95 5.76 3.27 13.94
CA ASP A 95 5.60 2.07 13.11
C ASP A 95 4.15 1.62 12.90
N ASP A 96 3.23 2.02 13.78
CA ASP A 96 1.79 1.92 13.61
C ASP A 96 1.25 3.22 12.99
N CYS A 97 1.38 3.38 11.67
CA CYS A 97 0.87 4.54 10.91
C CYS A 97 -0.67 4.67 10.98
N VAL A 98 -1.22 5.05 12.13
CA VAL A 98 -2.65 5.25 12.36
C VAL A 98 -3.07 6.61 11.83
N LEU A 99 -4.10 6.64 10.99
CA LEU A 99 -4.82 7.88 10.64
C LEU A 99 -5.77 8.22 11.77
N LEU A 100 -5.75 9.47 12.22
CA LEU A 100 -6.59 10.00 13.27
C LEU A 100 -7.42 11.14 12.70
N ALA A 101 -8.75 11.04 12.78
CA ALA A 101 -9.67 12.13 12.46
C ALA A 101 -10.39 12.58 13.72
N ILE A 102 -10.34 13.88 14.01
CA ILE A 102 -10.99 14.49 15.17
C ILE A 102 -12.03 15.49 14.68
N LYS A 103 -13.28 15.30 15.11
CA LYS A 103 -14.40 16.20 14.79
C LYS A 103 -15.03 16.73 16.07
N PHE A 104 -15.16 18.05 16.16
CA PHE A 104 -15.87 18.70 17.26
C PHE A 104 -17.34 18.87 16.89
N VAL A 105 -18.23 18.21 17.61
CA VAL A 105 -19.68 18.30 17.44
C VAL A 105 -20.24 19.23 18.52
N LEU A 106 -20.23 20.54 18.23
CA LEU A 106 -20.60 21.58 19.20
C LEU A 106 -22.04 21.47 19.68
N ALA A 107 -22.96 21.03 18.81
CA ALA A 107 -24.37 20.86 19.16
C ALA A 107 -24.58 19.84 20.29
N ASP A 108 -23.79 18.76 20.27
CA ASP A 108 -23.93 17.64 21.20
C ASP A 108 -22.88 17.69 22.33
N ASN A 109 -21.98 18.68 22.30
CA ASN A 109 -20.82 18.77 23.18
C ASN A 109 -19.98 17.49 23.17
N LEU A 110 -19.78 16.93 21.97
CA LEU A 110 -18.99 15.72 21.77
C LEU A 110 -17.75 16.01 20.91
N VAL A 111 -16.74 15.16 21.10
CA VAL A 111 -15.59 15.00 20.23
C VAL A 111 -15.68 13.59 19.65
N THR A 112 -15.87 13.49 18.34
CA THR A 112 -15.79 12.23 17.63
C THR A 112 -14.34 11.99 17.22
N VAL A 113 -13.80 10.85 17.61
CA VAL A 113 -12.45 10.42 17.26
C VAL A 113 -12.56 9.17 16.41
N SER A 114 -12.04 9.24 15.19
CA SER A 114 -11.97 8.09 14.29
C SER A 114 -10.51 7.71 14.02
N THR A 115 -10.21 6.41 14.10
CA THR A 115 -8.88 5.85 13.80
C THR A 115 -8.94 4.84 12.66
N CYS A 116 -7.90 4.79 11.83
CA CYS A 116 -7.77 3.80 10.77
C CYS A 116 -6.32 3.32 10.64
N ASN A 117 -6.14 2.00 10.72
CA ASN A 117 -4.83 1.36 10.59
C ASN A 117 -4.48 1.11 9.12
N PRO A 118 -3.18 1.05 8.76
CA PRO A 118 -2.77 0.69 7.42
C PRO A 118 -3.34 -0.68 7.01
N GLY A 119 -4.03 -0.73 5.88
CA GLY A 119 -4.64 -1.95 5.36
C GLY A 119 -6.03 -2.29 5.93
N ALA A 120 -6.55 -1.51 6.88
CA ALA A 120 -7.93 -1.66 7.32
C ALA A 120 -8.92 -1.18 6.24
N THR A 121 -10.07 -1.85 6.16
CA THR A 121 -11.19 -1.45 5.28
C THR A 121 -12.13 -0.46 5.95
N ASP A 122 -12.14 -0.43 7.28
CA ASP A 122 -13.11 0.27 8.10
C ASP A 122 -12.43 1.15 9.14
N TRP A 123 -13.09 2.25 9.50
CA TRP A 123 -12.67 3.16 10.56
C TRP A 123 -13.26 2.72 11.91
N VAL A 124 -12.46 2.81 12.97
CA VAL A 124 -12.95 2.68 14.35
C VAL A 124 -13.31 4.07 14.84
N THR A 125 -14.54 4.28 15.30
CA THR A 125 -15.05 5.61 15.71
C THR A 125 -15.63 5.56 17.10
N ASP A 126 -15.21 6.51 17.94
CA ASP A 126 -15.67 6.66 19.32
C ASP A 126 -16.02 8.13 19.61
N ASP A 127 -17.08 8.35 20.39
CA ASP A 127 -17.54 9.67 20.82
C ASP A 127 -17.19 9.94 22.29
N PHE A 128 -16.64 11.13 22.56
CA PHE A 128 -16.22 11.55 23.90
C PHE A 128 -16.88 12.88 24.28
N PRO A 129 -17.34 13.08 25.51
CA PRO A 129 -17.84 14.38 25.97
C PRO A 129 -16.73 15.43 26.01
N THR A 130 -17.03 16.67 25.59
CA THR A 130 -16.07 17.79 25.62
C THR A 130 -15.76 18.31 27.03
N PHE A 131 -16.50 17.85 28.04
CA PHE A 131 -16.29 18.18 29.44
C PHE A 131 -15.97 16.94 30.26
N ILE A 132 -14.84 16.98 30.95
CA ILE A 132 -14.51 16.04 32.02
C ILE A 132 -15.37 16.44 33.21
N ARG A 133 -16.33 15.58 33.63
CA ARG A 133 -16.96 15.75 34.94
C ARG A 133 -15.87 15.51 36.00
N PRO A 134 -15.47 16.52 36.79
CA PRO A 134 -14.59 16.28 37.93
C PRO A 134 -15.35 15.39 38.92
N PHE A 135 -14.68 14.37 39.44
CA PHE A 135 -15.18 13.56 40.55
C PHE A 135 -15.31 14.40 41.82
#